data_AF-A0A2T6CBX8-F1
#
_entry.id   AF-A0A2T6CBX8-F1
#
_cell.length_a   1.000
_cell.length_b   1.000
_cell.length_c   1.000
_cell.angle_alpha   90.00
_cell.angle_beta   90.00
_cell.angle_gamma   90.00
#
_symmetry.space_group_name_H-M   'P 1'
#
loop_
_entity.id
_entity.type
_entity.pdbx_description
1 polymer ?
#
loop_
_entity_poly.entity_id
_entity_poly.type
_entity_poly.pdbx_seq_one_letter_code
_entity_poly.pdbx_strand_id
1 'polypeptide(L)' 'MQTDWILDVLADLKTFAMSSDLPKLAAQLDNSAVVAVAEISALQERRLILGHDNDKEIKSRPQGTGLR' A
#
# COMPACT_ATOMS: atom_id res chain seq x y z
N MET A 1 -0.77 5.34 4.49
CA MET A 1 -0.73 6.82 4.53
C MET A 1 -0.23 7.43 3.23
N GLN A 2 1.03 7.19 2.79
CA GLN A 2 1.58 7.91 1.61
C GLN A 2 0.89 7.55 0.26
N THR A 3 0.20 6.42 0.17
CA THR A 3 -0.53 6.03 -1.03
C THR A 3 -2.05 6.20 -0.92
N ASP A 4 -2.58 6.47 0.28
CA ASP A 4 -4.03 6.43 0.51
C ASP A 4 -4.72 7.70 -0.02
N TRP A 5 -3.96 8.80 -0.21
CA TRP A 5 -4.44 10.07 -0.76
C TRP A 5 -5.08 9.93 -2.15
N ILE A 6 -4.69 8.91 -2.93
CA ILE A 6 -5.26 8.70 -4.26
C ILE A 6 -6.73 8.29 -4.17
N LEU A 7 -7.13 7.59 -3.09
CA LEU A 7 -8.52 7.18 -2.90
C LEU A 7 -9.40 8.39 -2.60
N ASP A 8 -8.89 9.34 -1.81
CA ASP A 8 -9.58 10.60 -1.54
C ASP A 8 -9.76 11.40 -2.84
N VAL A 9 -8.70 11.52 -3.66
CA VAL A 9 -8.78 12.22 -4.97
C VAL A 9 -9.76 11.53 -5.92
N LEU A 10 -9.78 10.20 -5.97
CA LEU A 10 -10.73 9.46 -6.81
C LEU A 10 -12.17 9.66 -6.34
N ALA A 11 -12.41 9.77 -5.03
CA ALA A 11 -13.73 10.07 -4.47
C ALA A 11 -14.19 11.50 -4.82
N ASP A 12 -13.28 12.48 -4.74
CA ASP A 12 -13.56 13.87 -5.13
C ASP A 12 -13.89 13.98 -6.62
N LEU A 13 -13.09 13.33 -7.48
CA LEU A 13 -13.32 13.29 -8.92
C LEU A 13 -14.64 12.59 -9.28
N LYS A 14 -15.01 11.54 -8.54
CA LYS A 14 -16.30 10.87 -8.74
C LYS A 14 -17.45 11.79 -8.41
N THR A 15 -17.37 12.50 -7.29
CA THR A 15 -18.36 13.50 -6.88
C THR A 15 -18.52 14.58 -7.95
N PHE A 16 -17.40 15.10 -8.47
CA PHE A 16 -17.39 16.05 -9.57
C PHE A 16 -18.08 15.46 -10.82
N ALA A 17 -17.72 14.25 -11.23
CA ALA A 17 -18.29 13.58 -12.39
C ALA A 17 -19.81 13.35 -12.27
N MET A 18 -20.29 12.99 -11.07
CA MET A 18 -21.72 12.86 -10.80
C MET A 18 -22.44 14.21 -10.86
N SER A 19 -21.84 15.26 -10.28
CA SER A 19 -22.43 16.62 -10.32
C SER A 19 -22.43 17.26 -11.70
N SER A 20 -21.53 16.81 -12.59
CA SER A 20 -21.38 17.33 -13.96
C SER A 20 -22.08 16.47 -15.02
N ASP A 21 -22.90 15.50 -14.59
CA ASP A 21 -23.62 14.57 -15.46
C ASP A 21 -22.72 13.77 -16.41
N LEU A 22 -21.58 13.30 -15.87
CA LEU A 22 -20.59 12.46 -16.56
C LEU A 22 -20.61 11.02 -16.02
N PRO A 23 -21.70 10.25 -16.20
CA PRO A 23 -21.88 8.94 -15.56
C PRO A 23 -20.85 7.90 -16.00
N LYS A 24 -20.38 7.97 -17.25
CA LYS A 24 -19.32 7.08 -17.76
C LYS A 24 -17.99 7.32 -17.05
N LEU A 25 -17.67 8.58 -16.74
CA LEU A 25 -16.47 8.94 -16.02
C LEU A 25 -16.56 8.48 -14.55
N ALA A 26 -17.71 8.69 -13.90
CA ALA A 26 -17.94 8.20 -12.54
C ALA A 26 -17.75 6.66 -12.44
N ALA A 27 -18.27 5.91 -13.41
CA ALA A 27 -18.09 4.46 -13.47
C ALA A 27 -16.63 4.05 -13.71
N GLN A 28 -15.87 4.79 -14.52
CA GLN A 28 -14.43 4.55 -14.70
C GLN A 28 -13.63 4.83 -13.42
N LEU A 29 -14.01 5.87 -12.68
CA LEU A 29 -13.38 6.23 -11.41
C LEU A 29 -13.67 5.17 -10.33
N ASP A 30 -14.86 4.58 -10.31
CA ASP A 30 -15.17 3.43 -9.44
C ASP A 30 -14.27 2.22 -9.74
N ASN A 31 -14.09 1.87 -11.02
CA ASN A 31 -13.18 0.80 -11.41
C ASN A 31 -11.73 1.11 -11.03
N SER A 32 -11.32 2.38 -11.17
CA SER A 32 -9.96 2.83 -10.83
C SER A 32 -9.71 2.76 -9.33
N ALA A 33 -10.72 3.05 -8.50
CA ALA A 33 -10.64 2.92 -7.04
C ALA A 33 -10.41 1.46 -6.61
N VAL A 34 -11.06 0.49 -7.25
CA VAL A 34 -10.83 -0.94 -6.98
C VAL A 34 -9.38 -1.34 -7.25
N VAL A 35 -8.82 -0.91 -8.38
CA VAL A 35 -7.42 -1.19 -8.73
C VAL A 35 -6.47 -0.51 -7.72
N ALA A 36 -6.73 0.75 -7.37
CA ALA A 36 -5.92 1.47 -6.39
C ALA A 36 -5.88 0.76 -5.02
N VAL A 37 -7.03 0.28 -4.52
CA VAL A 37 -7.09 -0.49 -3.26
C VAL A 37 -6.27 -1.78 -3.35
N ALA A 38 -6.36 -2.51 -4.48
CA ALA A 38 -5.61 -3.74 -4.68
C ALA A 38 -4.08 -3.48 -4.66
N GLU A 39 -3.62 -2.46 -5.39
CA GLU A 39 -2.20 -2.09 -5.45
C GLU A 39 -1.66 -1.59 -4.10
N ILE A 40 -2.44 -0.79 -3.37
CA ILE A 40 -2.07 -0.32 -2.02
C ILE A 40 -1.92 -1.50 -1.07
N SER A 41 -2.85 -2.45 -1.11
CA SER A 41 -2.81 -3.66 -0.28
C SER A 41 -1.58 -4.50 -0.60
N ALA A 42 -1.31 -4.75 -1.88
CA ALA A 42 -0.13 -5.49 -2.33
C ALA A 42 1.19 -4.80 -1.92
N LEU A 43 1.25 -3.46 -2.00
CA LEU A 43 2.42 -2.70 -1.56
C LEU A 43 2.64 -2.80 -0.05
N GLN A 44 1.56 -2.74 0.75
CA GLN A 44 1.62 -2.91 2.20
C GLN A 44 2.09 -4.32 2.58
N GLU A 45 1.57 -5.36 1.92
CA GLU A 45 2.02 -6.74 2.10
C GLU A 45 3.51 -6.90 1.78
N ARG A 46 3.97 -6.37 0.65
CA ARG A 46 5.40 -6.39 0.28
C ARG A 46 6.25 -5.68 1.33
N ARG A 47 5.79 -4.55 1.88
CA ARG A 47 6.52 -3.81 2.92
C ARG A 47 6.62 -4.61 4.22
N LEU A 48 5.58 -5.36 4.58
CA LEU A 48 5.60 -6.25 5.75
C LEU A 48 6.57 -7.42 5.57
N ILE A 49 6.67 -7.98 4.35
CA ILE A 49 7.59 -9.07 4.02
C ILE A 49 9.05 -8.59 4.07
N LEU A 50 9.35 -7.46 3.42
CA LEU A 50 10.72 -6.91 3.38
C LEU A 50 11.18 -6.32 4.73
N GLY A 51 10.25 -5.87 5.57
CA GLY A 51 10.55 -5.36 6.91
C GLY A 51 10.90 -6.45 7.95
N HIS A 52 10.50 -7.70 7.71
CA HIS A 52 10.70 -8.82 8.66
C HIS A 52 12.09 -9.46 8.61
N ASP A 53 12.89 -9.19 7.57
CA ASP A 53 14.18 -9.88 7.37
C ASP A 53 15.35 -9.21 8.13
N ASN A 54 15.19 -7.95 8.53
CA ASN A 54 16.26 -7.19 9.21
C ASN A 54 16.37 -7.45 10.73
N ASP A 55 15.43 -8.15 11.35
CA ASP A 55 15.38 -8.31 12.82
C ASP A 55 15.88 -9.69 13.31
N LYS A 56 16.21 -10.61 12.39
CA LYS A 56 16.65 -11.98 12.74
C LYS A 56 18.17 -12.19 12.76
N GLU A 57 18.98 -11.25 12.25
CA GLU A 57 20.42 -11.47 12.15
C GLU A 57 21.22 -11.06 13.41
N ILE A 58 20.64 -10.26 14.33
CA ILE A 58 21.41 -9.69 15.46
C ILE A 58 21.53 -10.64 16.69
N LYS A 59 20.74 -11.73 16.79
CA LYS A 59 20.70 -12.56 18.03
C LYS A 59 21.41 -13.91 17.99
N SER A 60 22.15 -14.24 16.94
CA SER A 60 22.72 -15.59 16.77
C SER A 60 24.25 -15.64 16.64
N ARG A 61 24.99 -14.80 17.38
CA ARG A 61 26.42 -15.07 17.65
C ARG A 61 26.55 -15.72 19.02
N PRO A 62 26.72 -17.05 19.13
CA PRO A 62 27.25 -17.63 20.35
C PRO A 62 28.69 -17.10 20.48
N GLN A 63 28.97 -16.36 21.55
CA GLN A 63 30.34 -16.07 21.96
C GLN A 63 30.98 -17.41 22.33
N GLY A 64 31.64 -18.03 21.36
CA GLY A 64 32.52 -19.16 21.57
C GLY A 64 33.70 -18.68 22.41
N THR A 65 33.73 -19.14 23.65
CA THR A 65 34.90 -19.16 24.52
C THR A 65 36.04 -19.87 23.80
N GLY A 66 37.14 -19.14 23.57
CA GLY A 66 38.40 -19.68 23.06
C GLY A 66 39.52 -19.31 24.01
N LEU A 67 39.74 -20.17 25.02
CA LEU A 67 40.97 -20.20 25.80
C LEU A 67 42.18 -20.38 24.88
N ARG A 68 43.17 -19.48 24.98
CA ARG A 68 44.61 -19.81 25.01
C ARG A 68 45.46 -18.57 25.22
#